data_AF-A0A8C9FUV5-F1
#
_entry.id   AF-A0A8C9FUV5-F1
#
_cell.length_a   1.000
_cell.length_b   1.000
_cell.length_c   1.000
_cell.angle_alpha   90.00
_cell.angle_beta   90.00
_cell.angle_gamma   90.00
#
_symmetry.space_group_name_H-M   'P 1'
#
loop_
_entity.id
_entity.type
_entity.pdbx_description
1 polymer ?
#
loop_
_entity_poly.entity_id
_entity_poly.type
_entity_poly.pdbx_seq_one_letter_code
_entity_poly.pdbx_strand_id
1 'polypeptide(L)'
;MGHLLCALTILEVVGTLGLIIYALLVEAGNLVDLPNKRIGFYNFCLWNETAGKLQCLEVSHLQAMGISWLGIALARVCVYICSVLSFFYPLFLANVRCVDKVKGWRVLLVILTTKTLLLSGGLGIFLLQTSPWINPSDFTGGFLALVGTLALILLQILTGAGRGAAAAWGLPGQWSSGSKELHCTSLV
;
A
#
# COMPACT_ATOMS: atom_id res chain seq x y z
N MET A 1 -27.30 4.72 -6.63
CA MET A 1 -26.20 5.02 -5.68
C MET A 1 -25.38 3.78 -5.27
N GLY A 2 -26.01 2.66 -4.90
CA GLY A 2 -25.29 1.47 -4.39
C GLY A 2 -24.29 0.81 -5.36
N HIS A 3 -24.63 0.72 -6.65
CA HIS A 3 -23.73 0.14 -7.67
C HIS A 3 -22.45 0.97 -7.89
N LEU A 4 -22.56 2.31 -7.85
CA LEU A 4 -21.42 3.21 -8.02
C LEU A 4 -20.42 3.07 -6.86
N LEU A 5 -20.92 3.02 -5.62
CA LEU A 5 -20.08 2.80 -4.43
C LEU A 5 -19.44 1.40 -4.43
N CYS A 6 -20.12 0.39 -4.97
CA CYS A 6 -19.54 -0.95 -5.11
C CYS A 6 -18.41 -0.96 -6.15
N ALA A 7 -18.64 -0.38 -7.32
CA ALA A 7 -17.65 -0.25 -8.37
C ALA A 7 -16.43 0.56 -7.91
N LEU A 8 -16.64 1.66 -7.18
CA LEU A 8 -15.57 2.46 -6.59
C LEU A 8 -14.71 1.64 -5.63
N THR A 9 -15.33 0.90 -4.69
CA THR A 9 -14.57 0.04 -3.77
C THR A 9 -13.78 -1.04 -4.49
N ILE A 10 -14.33 -1.64 -5.56
CA ILE A 10 -13.59 -2.62 -6.37
C ILE A 10 -12.40 -1.95 -7.05
N LEU A 11 -12.60 -0.77 -7.64
CA LEU A 11 -11.54 -0.01 -8.30
C LEU A 11 -10.44 0.40 -7.32
N GLU A 12 -10.80 0.86 -6.12
CA GLU A 12 -9.84 1.18 -5.05
C GLU A 12 -9.00 -0.05 -4.66
N VAL A 13 -9.63 -1.21 -4.49
CA VAL A 13 -8.94 -2.46 -4.13
C VAL A 13 -8.01 -2.92 -5.23
N VAL A 14 -8.50 -2.99 -6.48
CA VAL A 14 -7.71 -3.41 -7.64
C VAL A 14 -6.57 -2.42 -7.89
N GLY A 15 -6.84 -1.12 -7.78
CA GLY A 15 -5.83 -0.07 -7.90
C GLY A 15 -4.75 -0.19 -6.82
N THR A 16 -5.14 -0.41 -5.55
CA THR A 16 -4.19 -0.61 -4.45
C THR A 16 -3.27 -1.81 -4.72
N LEU A 17 -3.84 -2.94 -5.13
CA LEU A 17 -3.07 -4.14 -5.46
C LEU A 17 -2.15 -3.92 -6.66
N GLY A 18 -2.66 -3.31 -7.73
CA GLY A 18 -1.90 -3.01 -8.93
C GLY A 18 -0.72 -2.09 -8.67
N LEU A 19 -0.92 -1.03 -7.87
CA LEU A 19 0.16 -0.10 -7.50
C LEU A 19 1.21 -0.75 -6.60
N ILE A 20 0.82 -1.59 -5.63
CA ILE A 20 1.77 -2.34 -4.81
C ILE A 20 2.59 -3.30 -5.65
N ILE A 21 1.94 -4.04 -6.56
CA ILE A 21 2.60 -4.97 -7.49
C ILE A 21 3.57 -4.21 -8.39
N TYR A 22 3.14 -3.07 -8.94
CA TYR A 22 3.98 -2.24 -9.77
C TYR A 22 5.20 -1.73 -9.00
N ALA A 23 5.02 -1.15 -7.81
CA ALA A 23 6.12 -0.62 -7.01
C ALA A 23 7.12 -1.71 -6.59
N LEU A 24 6.65 -2.89 -6.18
CA LEU A 24 7.52 -3.91 -5.60
C LEU A 24 8.08 -4.91 -6.61
N LEU A 25 7.30 -5.31 -7.61
CA LEU A 25 7.70 -6.32 -8.58
C LEU A 25 8.21 -5.71 -9.89
N VAL A 26 7.51 -4.70 -10.41
CA VAL A 26 7.91 -4.08 -11.70
C VAL A 26 9.09 -3.15 -11.51
N GLU A 27 9.01 -2.25 -10.52
CA GLU A 27 10.09 -1.32 -10.18
C GLU A 27 11.10 -1.93 -9.18
N ALA A 28 10.96 -3.22 -8.83
CA ALA A 28 11.82 -3.92 -7.88
C ALA A 28 11.96 -3.23 -6.49
N GLY A 29 10.97 -2.44 -6.09
CA GLY A 29 11.00 -1.63 -4.87
C GLY A 29 11.90 -0.39 -4.97
N ASN A 30 12.28 0.04 -6.18
CA ASN A 30 13.04 1.26 -6.42
C ASN A 30 12.13 2.48 -6.32
N LEU A 31 12.53 3.45 -5.49
CA LEU A 31 11.89 4.76 -5.42
C LEU A 31 12.50 5.72 -6.44
N VAL A 32 13.75 5.46 -6.81
CA VAL A 32 14.57 6.20 -7.76
C VAL A 32 15.18 5.14 -8.68
N ASP A 33 14.87 5.20 -9.98
CA ASP A 33 15.47 4.34 -11.01
C ASP A 33 15.98 5.20 -12.17
N LEU A 34 17.18 5.76 -11.99
CA LEU A 34 17.91 6.50 -13.01
C LEU A 34 19.12 5.69 -13.52
N PRO A 35 19.60 5.97 -14.75
CA PRO A 35 20.75 5.28 -15.31
C PRO A 35 22.05 5.50 -14.52
N ASN A 36 22.12 6.55 -13.69
CA ASN A 36 23.27 6.89 -12.85
C ASN A 36 23.05 6.57 -11.35
N LYS A 37 21.83 6.26 -10.92
CA LYS A 37 21.56 5.82 -9.54
C LYS A 37 20.23 5.10 -9.41
N ARG A 38 20.22 4.06 -8.58
CA ARG A 38 19.04 3.29 -8.20
C ARG A 38 18.95 3.25 -6.70
N ILE A 39 17.87 3.78 -6.14
CA ILE A 39 17.65 3.78 -4.70
C ILE A 39 16.27 3.20 -4.43
N GLY A 40 16.28 2.04 -3.78
CA GLY A 40 15.09 1.27 -3.46
C GLY A 40 15.22 0.58 -2.11
N PHE A 41 14.12 -0.05 -1.69
CA PHE A 41 14.12 -0.81 -0.45
C PHE A 41 15.17 -1.91 -0.48
N TYR A 42 15.28 -2.66 -1.59
CA TYR A 42 16.19 -3.81 -1.70
C TYR A 42 17.49 -3.48 -2.44
N ASN A 43 17.42 -2.57 -3.42
CA ASN A 43 18.54 -2.24 -4.29
C ASN A 43 19.02 -0.82 -4.00
N PHE A 44 20.30 -0.67 -3.67
CA PHE A 44 20.94 0.63 -3.53
C PHE A 44 22.19 0.64 -4.39
N CYS A 45 22.13 1.29 -5.54
CA CYS A 45 23.21 1.31 -6.52
C CYS A 45 23.53 2.74 -6.93
N LEU A 46 24.82 3.07 -6.90
CA LEU A 46 25.33 4.38 -7.30
C LEU A 46 26.28 4.21 -8.48
N TRP A 47 26.34 5.21 -9.35
CA TRP A 47 27.32 5.24 -10.43
C TRP A 47 28.73 5.35 -9.84
N ASN A 48 29.60 4.41 -10.21
CA ASN A 48 31.00 4.46 -9.85
C ASN A 48 31.81 4.90 -11.08
N GLU A 49 32.32 6.14 -11.03
CA GLU A 49 33.15 6.72 -12.09
C GLU A 49 34.42 5.90 -12.37
N THR A 50 34.99 5.27 -11.35
CA THR A 50 36.20 4.45 -11.48
C THR A 50 35.94 3.15 -12.22
N ALA A 51 34.75 2.56 -12.02
CA ALA A 51 34.36 1.30 -12.63
C ALA A 51 33.58 1.48 -13.95
N GLY A 52 33.20 2.72 -14.29
CA GLY A 52 32.38 3.05 -15.45
C GLY A 52 31.02 2.35 -15.47
N LYS A 53 30.50 1.97 -14.30
CA LYS A 53 29.26 1.19 -14.16
C LYS A 53 28.53 1.49 -12.87
N LEU A 54 27.23 1.17 -12.86
CA LEU A 54 26.43 1.15 -11.64
C LEU A 54 26.97 0.08 -10.69
N GLN A 55 27.33 0.47 -9.47
CA GLN A 55 27.74 -0.45 -8.41
C GLN A 55 26.67 -0.48 -7.33
N CYS A 56 26.18 -1.68 -7.01
CA CYS A 56 25.24 -1.87 -5.92
C CYS A 56 26.00 -2.05 -4.60
N LEU A 57 25.60 -1.26 -3.60
CA LEU A 57 26.23 -1.18 -2.31
C LEU A 57 25.63 -2.22 -1.37
N GLU A 58 26.51 -2.99 -0.73
CA GLU A 58 26.16 -3.86 0.38
C GLU A 58 25.84 -3.05 1.66
N VAL A 59 25.25 -3.74 2.63
CA VAL A 59 24.88 -3.18 3.94
C VAL A 59 26.06 -2.50 4.64
N SER A 60 27.24 -3.10 4.55
CA SER A 60 28.49 -2.55 5.11
C SER A 60 28.81 -1.17 4.53
N HIS A 61 28.63 -1.00 3.23
CA HIS A 61 28.83 0.27 2.55
C HIS A 61 27.74 1.30 2.90
N LEU A 62 26.48 0.87 3.04
CA LEU A 62 25.39 1.74 3.48
C LEU A 62 25.64 2.30 4.90
N GLN A 63 26.12 1.45 5.81
CA GLN A 63 26.41 1.84 7.18
C GLN A 63 27.59 2.84 7.25
N ALA A 64 28.61 2.66 6.41
CA ALA A 64 29.71 3.62 6.28
C ALA A 64 29.25 5.00 5.77
N MET A 65 28.15 5.04 5.02
CA MET A 65 27.51 6.27 4.52
C MET A 65 26.51 6.90 5.50
N GLY A 66 26.43 6.40 6.74
CA GLY A 66 25.53 6.93 7.77
C GLY A 66 24.09 6.42 7.68
N ILE A 67 23.80 5.47 6.79
CA ILE A 67 22.48 4.84 6.70
C ILE A 67 22.40 3.71 7.73
N SER A 68 21.53 3.86 8.73
CA SER A 68 21.35 2.82 9.75
C SER A 68 20.63 1.62 9.16
N TRP A 69 21.34 0.48 9.11
CA TRP A 69 20.81 -0.82 8.67
C TRP A 69 19.49 -1.16 9.34
N LEU A 70 19.36 -0.87 10.64
CA LEU A 70 18.15 -1.16 11.40
C LEU A 70 16.93 -0.43 10.84
N GLY A 71 17.07 0.85 10.47
CA GLY A 71 15.93 1.59 9.91
C GLY A 71 15.58 1.16 8.49
N ILE A 72 16.55 0.78 7.66
CA ILE A 72 16.26 0.19 6.35
C ILE A 72 15.55 -1.16 6.51
N ALA A 73 16.01 -1.99 7.44
CA ALA A 73 15.36 -3.26 7.76
C ALA A 73 13.92 -3.06 8.26
N LEU A 74 13.70 -2.10 9.17
CA LEU A 74 12.36 -1.75 9.65
C LEU A 74 11.47 -1.24 8.51
N ALA A 75 11.97 -0.36 7.65
CA ALA A 75 11.23 0.13 6.50
C ALA A 75 10.78 -1.01 5.57
N ARG A 76 11.69 -1.95 5.27
CA ARG A 76 11.39 -3.15 4.48
C ARG A 76 10.29 -3.99 5.12
N VAL A 77 10.42 -4.30 6.40
CA VAL A 77 9.45 -5.10 7.15
C VAL A 77 8.07 -4.42 7.14
N CYS A 78 8.01 -3.12 7.40
CA CYS A 78 6.76 -2.36 7.37
C CYS A 78 6.07 -2.40 6.00
N VAL A 79 6.80 -2.12 4.92
CA VAL A 79 6.25 -2.13 3.55
C VAL A 79 5.84 -3.55 3.13
N TYR A 80 6.61 -4.57 3.50
CA TYR A 80 6.30 -5.97 3.20
C TYR A 80 5.04 -6.43 3.94
N ILE A 81 4.92 -6.17 5.24
CA ILE A 81 3.71 -6.49 6.02
C ILE A 81 2.49 -5.77 5.43
N CYS A 82 2.62 -4.49 5.07
CA CYS A 82 1.54 -3.76 4.40
C CYS A 82 1.11 -4.41 3.09
N SER A 83 2.05 -4.94 2.32
CA SER A 83 1.77 -5.62 1.04
C SER A 83 1.03 -6.93 1.25
N VAL A 84 1.45 -7.73 2.24
CA VAL A 84 0.75 -8.95 2.63
C VAL A 84 -0.67 -8.64 3.08
N LEU A 85 -0.86 -7.67 3.98
CA LEU A 85 -2.19 -7.23 4.42
C LEU A 85 -3.05 -6.73 3.25
N SER A 86 -2.45 -6.06 2.28
CA SER A 86 -3.15 -5.58 1.08
C SER A 86 -3.62 -6.71 0.20
N PHE A 87 -2.82 -7.76 0.04
CA PHE A 87 -3.17 -8.94 -0.74
C PHE A 87 -4.35 -9.71 -0.13
N PHE A 88 -4.39 -9.87 1.19
CA PHE A 88 -5.48 -10.57 1.88
C PHE A 88 -6.74 -9.71 2.12
N TYR A 89 -6.63 -8.38 2.00
CA TYR A 89 -7.75 -7.45 2.23
C TYR A 89 -9.04 -7.75 1.44
N PRO A 90 -9.01 -8.12 0.15
CA PRO A 90 -10.21 -8.47 -0.61
C PRO A 90 -10.98 -9.65 -0.01
N LEU A 91 -10.26 -10.64 0.55
CA LEU A 91 -10.87 -11.79 1.21
C LEU A 91 -11.59 -11.36 2.49
N PHE A 92 -10.97 -10.52 3.32
CA PHE A 92 -11.64 -9.95 4.50
C PHE A 92 -12.86 -9.12 4.12
N LEU A 93 -12.76 -8.31 3.06
CA LEU A 93 -13.87 -7.51 2.56
C LEU A 93 -15.03 -8.39 2.07
N ALA A 94 -14.75 -9.48 1.37
CA ALA A 94 -15.76 -10.43 0.92
C ALA A 94 -16.47 -11.10 2.11
N ASN A 95 -15.70 -11.57 3.11
CA ASN A 95 -16.24 -12.20 4.31
C ASN A 95 -17.16 -11.25 5.11
N VAL A 96 -16.75 -9.99 5.30
CA VAL A 96 -17.55 -9.01 6.04
C VAL A 96 -18.82 -8.61 5.30
N ARG A 97 -18.87 -8.70 3.97
CA ARG A 97 -20.13 -8.49 3.22
C ARG A 97 -21.17 -9.58 3.50
N CYS A 98 -20.73 -10.77 3.94
CA CYS A 98 -21.58 -11.94 4.21
C CYS A 98 -21.91 -12.14 5.70
N VAL A 99 -21.29 -11.40 6.63
CA VAL A 99 -21.41 -11.56 8.10
C VAL A 99 -21.88 -10.25 8.76
N ASP A 100 -22.34 -10.29 10.01
CA ASP A 100 -22.81 -9.15 10.81
C ASP A 100 -22.08 -7.82 10.55
N LYS A 101 -22.83 -6.86 9.99
CA LYS A 101 -22.29 -5.68 9.29
C LYS A 101 -21.52 -4.71 10.20
N VAL A 102 -21.88 -4.61 11.49
CA VAL A 102 -21.31 -3.61 12.41
C VAL A 102 -19.94 -4.02 12.95
N LYS A 103 -19.79 -5.29 13.36
CA LYS A 103 -18.53 -5.80 13.94
C LYS A 103 -17.47 -6.01 12.85
N GLY A 104 -17.88 -6.52 11.68
CA GLY A 104 -16.98 -6.70 10.53
C GLY A 104 -16.44 -5.38 9.99
N TRP A 105 -17.27 -4.32 9.96
CA TRP A 105 -16.83 -3.00 9.52
C TRP A 105 -15.70 -2.42 10.37
N ARG A 106 -15.76 -2.60 11.70
CA ARG A 106 -14.71 -2.15 12.62
C ARG A 106 -13.37 -2.86 12.36
N VAL A 107 -13.40 -4.16 12.05
CA VAL A 107 -12.19 -4.93 11.70
C VAL A 107 -11.58 -4.42 10.40
N LEU A 108 -12.39 -4.13 9.37
CA LEU A 108 -11.89 -3.56 8.12
C LEU A 108 -11.23 -2.19 8.33
N LEU A 109 -11.80 -1.33 9.16
CA LEU A 109 -11.21 -0.03 9.50
C LEU A 109 -9.87 -0.18 10.22
N VAL A 110 -9.76 -1.13 11.17
CA VAL A 110 -8.48 -1.43 11.84
C VAL A 110 -7.43 -1.88 10.82
N ILE A 111 -7.78 -2.82 9.93
CA ILE A 111 -6.86 -3.31 8.87
C ILE A 111 -6.40 -2.14 7.98
N LEU A 112 -7.32 -1.30 7.51
CA LEU A 112 -7.00 -0.14 6.67
C LEU A 112 -6.09 0.86 7.41
N THR A 113 -6.36 1.11 8.69
CA THR A 113 -5.55 2.03 9.51
C THR A 113 -4.14 1.49 9.72
N THR A 114 -4.01 0.19 10.03
CA THR A 114 -2.72 -0.49 10.15
C THR A 114 -1.94 -0.44 8.84
N LYS A 115 -2.58 -0.65 7.69
CA LYS A 115 -1.94 -0.51 6.37
C LYS A 115 -1.38 0.89 6.16
N THR A 116 -2.17 1.94 6.44
CA THR A 116 -1.72 3.33 6.34
C THR A 116 -0.49 3.59 7.20
N LEU A 117 -0.51 3.18 8.47
CA LEU A 117 0.60 3.38 9.40
C LEU A 117 1.87 2.64 8.97
N LEU A 118 1.73 1.39 8.51
CA LEU A 118 2.87 0.60 8.03
C LEU A 118 3.46 1.16 6.74
N LEU A 119 2.62 1.56 5.79
CA LEU A 119 3.09 2.09 4.52
C LEU A 119 3.73 3.46 4.69
N SER A 120 3.07 4.39 5.38
CA SER A 120 3.60 5.74 5.62
C SER A 120 4.81 5.71 6.54
N GLY A 121 4.79 4.88 7.59
CA GLY A 121 5.91 4.69 8.50
C GLY A 121 7.11 4.08 7.79
N GLY A 122 6.91 2.99 7.03
CA GLY A 122 8.00 2.34 6.29
C GLY A 122 8.61 3.24 5.23
N LEU A 123 7.77 3.90 4.42
CA LEU A 123 8.22 4.84 3.41
C LEU A 123 8.91 6.07 4.04
N GLY A 124 8.34 6.62 5.12
CA GLY A 124 8.90 7.76 5.83
C GLY A 124 10.26 7.45 6.47
N ILE A 125 10.40 6.31 7.15
CA ILE A 125 11.68 5.87 7.73
C ILE A 125 12.73 5.74 6.62
N PHE A 126 12.39 5.10 5.50
CA PHE A 126 13.30 4.96 4.37
C PHE A 126 13.75 6.32 3.84
N LEU A 127 12.82 7.22 3.55
CA LEU A 127 13.10 8.55 3.02
C LEU A 127 13.94 9.39 3.97
N LEU A 128 13.68 9.34 5.28
CA LEU A 128 14.48 10.08 6.26
C LEU A 128 15.94 9.62 6.23
N GLN A 129 16.17 8.31 6.18
CA GLN A 129 17.51 7.74 6.13
C GLN A 129 18.24 8.02 4.82
N THR A 130 17.53 8.00 3.68
CA THR A 130 18.12 8.23 2.36
C THR A 130 18.00 9.67 1.88
N SER A 131 17.44 10.57 2.69
CA SER A 131 17.19 11.97 2.33
C SER A 131 18.43 12.72 1.85
N PRO A 132 19.66 12.47 2.36
CA PRO A 132 20.86 13.16 1.84
C PRO A 132 21.24 12.72 0.42
N TRP A 133 20.72 11.58 -0.06
CA TRP A 133 21.13 10.93 -1.31
C TRP A 133 20.08 11.05 -2.42
N ILE A 134 18.85 11.43 -2.07
CA ILE A 134 17.70 11.52 -2.98
C ILE A 134 17.30 12.98 -3.13
N ASN A 135 17.30 13.48 -4.38
CA ASN A 135 16.61 14.74 -4.66
C ASN A 135 15.13 14.46 -4.94
N PRO A 136 14.22 15.34 -4.53
CA PRO A 136 12.79 15.18 -4.82
C PRO A 136 12.45 15.07 -6.32
N SER A 137 13.30 15.60 -7.21
CA SER A 137 13.17 15.50 -8.67
C SER A 137 13.44 14.09 -9.22
N ASP A 138 14.11 13.24 -8.44
CA ASP A 138 14.65 11.97 -8.92
C ASP A 138 13.69 10.81 -8.68
N PHE A 139 12.54 11.07 -8.05
CA PHE A 139 11.53 10.05 -7.80
C PHE A 139 10.92 9.54 -9.10
N THR A 140 10.86 8.22 -9.22
CA THR A 140 10.32 7.53 -10.40
C THR A 140 8.93 6.95 -10.10
N GLY A 141 8.42 6.13 -11.03
CA GLY A 141 7.10 5.51 -10.93
C GLY A 141 6.90 4.72 -9.64
N GLY A 142 7.93 4.04 -9.13
CA GLY A 142 7.83 3.26 -7.88
C GLY A 142 7.43 4.11 -6.66
N PHE A 143 8.01 5.30 -6.52
CA PHE A 143 7.62 6.23 -5.45
C PHE A 143 6.18 6.72 -5.63
N LEU A 144 5.83 7.16 -6.85
CA LEU A 144 4.48 7.64 -7.17
C LEU A 144 3.42 6.56 -6.93
N ALA A 145 3.75 5.29 -7.21
CA ALA A 145 2.85 4.17 -6.96
C ALA A 145 2.64 3.90 -5.47
N LEU A 146 3.67 4.04 -4.62
CA LEU A 146 3.52 3.91 -3.17
C LEU A 146 2.71 5.05 -2.57
N VAL A 147 2.93 6.29 -3.02
CA VAL A 147 2.11 7.45 -2.62
C VAL A 147 0.66 7.29 -3.11
N GLY A 148 0.47 6.83 -4.35
CA GLY A 148 -0.85 6.52 -4.89
C GLY A 148 -1.55 5.40 -4.11
N THR A 149 -0.81 4.38 -3.69
CA THR A 149 -1.31 3.31 -2.80
C THR A 149 -1.78 3.91 -1.49
N LEU A 150 -1.00 4.80 -0.87
CA LEU A 150 -1.38 5.48 0.37
C LEU A 150 -2.67 6.30 0.17
N ALA A 151 -2.77 7.05 -0.93
CA ALA A 151 -3.96 7.84 -1.26
C ALA A 151 -5.20 6.95 -1.45
N LEU A 152 -5.08 5.81 -2.14
CA LEU A 152 -6.17 4.85 -2.31
C LEU A 152 -6.58 4.19 -0.99
N ILE A 153 -5.65 3.91 -0.08
CA ILE A 153 -5.97 3.37 1.25
C ILE A 153 -6.72 4.42 2.08
N LEU A 154 -6.29 5.69 2.04
CA LEU A 154 -7.00 6.79 2.69
C LEU A 154 -8.40 6.97 2.11
N LEU A 155 -8.54 6.89 0.78
CA LEU A 155 -9.84 6.94 0.13
C LEU A 155 -10.75 5.78 0.57
N GLN A 156 -10.22 4.55 0.69
CA GLN A 156 -10.96 3.41 1.24
C GLN A 156 -11.45 3.65 2.68
N ILE A 157 -10.64 4.32 3.51
CA ILE A 157 -11.05 4.71 4.87
C ILE A 157 -12.21 5.72 4.81
N LEU A 158 -12.16 6.71 3.92
CA LEU A 158 -13.22 7.71 3.77
C LEU A 158 -14.51 7.11 3.20
N THR A 159 -14.41 6.36 2.09
CA THR A 159 -15.51 5.61 1.46
C THR A 159 -16.15 4.64 2.46
N GLY A 160 -15.32 4.08 3.33
CA GLY A 160 -15.75 3.21 4.39
C GLY A 160 -16.42 3.90 5.58
N ALA A 161 -15.80 4.95 6.12
CA ALA A 161 -16.32 5.73 7.25
C ALA A 161 -17.71 6.29 6.94
N GLY A 162 -17.96 6.69 5.67
CA GLY A 162 -19.28 7.09 5.20
C GLY A 162 -20.36 5.99 5.31
N ARG A 163 -19.98 4.71 5.15
CA ARG A 163 -20.90 3.57 5.36
C ARG A 163 -21.17 3.28 6.85
N GLY A 164 -20.16 3.47 7.70
CA GLY A 164 -20.30 3.36 9.16
C GLY A 164 -21.20 4.45 9.76
N ALA A 165 -21.09 5.69 9.27
CA ALA A 165 -21.97 6.79 9.67
C ALA A 165 -23.42 6.56 9.19
N ALA A 166 -23.62 6.10 7.96
CA ALA A 166 -24.96 5.76 7.47
C ALA A 166 -25.63 4.61 8.27
N ALA A 167 -24.84 3.62 8.71
CA ALA A 167 -25.32 2.51 9.54
C ALA A 167 -25.60 2.92 11.01
N ALA A 168 -24.83 3.87 11.56
CA ALA A 168 -24.98 4.34 12.94
C ALA A 168 -26.13 5.34 13.14
N TRP A 169 -26.56 6.04 12.08
CA TRP A 169 -27.62 7.06 12.14
C TRP A 169 -29.02 6.54 11.81
N GLY A 170 -29.19 5.23 11.58
CA GLY A 170 -30.52 4.64 11.32
C GLY A 170 -31.27 5.29 10.14
N LEU A 171 -30.56 5.97 9.24
CA LEU A 171 -31.18 6.60 8.09
C LEU A 171 -31.71 5.48 7.17
N PRO A 172 -32.96 5.57 6.69
CA PRO A 172 -33.56 4.54 5.86
C PRO A 172 -32.88 4.55 4.49
N GLY A 173 -31.76 3.83 4.39
CA GLY A 173 -31.22 3.36 3.14
C GLY A 173 -32.15 2.27 2.63
N GLN A 174 -33.14 2.68 1.85
CA GLN A 174 -34.09 1.84 1.13
C GLN A 174 -33.35 0.74 0.35
N TRP A 175 -33.11 -0.40 0.99
CA TRP A 175 -32.76 -1.66 0.34
C TRP A 175 -34.07 -2.36 0.06
N SER A 176 -34.72 -1.90 -1.02
CA SER A 176 -35.82 -2.61 -1.63
C SER A 176 -35.34 -4.03 -1.98
N SER A 177 -36.01 -5.00 -1.37
CA SER A 177 -36.15 -6.36 -1.87
C SER A 177 -36.21 -6.36 -3.41
N GLY A 178 -35.38 -7.18 -4.05
CA GLY A 178 -35.46 -7.36 -5.49
C GLY A 178 -34.16 -7.80 -6.16
N SER A 179 -34.02 -9.11 -6.31
CA SER A 179 -33.29 -9.79 -7.38
C SER A 179 -31.85 -10.28 -7.09
N LYS A 180 -31.82 -11.61 -6.92
CA LYS A 180 -30.74 -12.58 -7.15
C LYS A 180 -29.72 -12.71 -6.02
N GLU A 181 -30.00 -13.72 -5.20
CA GLU A 181 -29.02 -14.63 -4.63
C GLU A 181 -27.81 -14.77 -5.56
N LEU A 182 -26.73 -14.04 -5.26
CA LEU A 182 -25.42 -14.56 -5.58
C LEU A 182 -25.20 -15.66 -4.55
N HIS A 183 -25.43 -16.89 -4.98
CA HIS A 183 -24.95 -18.09 -4.33
C HIS A 183 -23.57 -17.80 -3.72
N CYS A 184 -23.49 -17.79 -2.39
CA CYS A 184 -22.25 -18.10 -1.68
C CYS A 184 -21.95 -19.57 -1.99
N THR A 185 -21.43 -19.86 -3.18
CA THR A 185 -20.90 -21.18 -3.50
C THR A 185 -19.59 -21.36 -2.76
N SER A 186 -19.57 -22.43 -1.96
CA SER A 186 -18.46 -22.99 -1.21
C SER A 186 -17.12 -22.86 -1.90
N LEU A 187 -16.12 -22.40 -1.14
CA LEU A 187 -14.74 -22.73 -1.36
C LEU A 187 -14.25 -23.56 -0.17
N VAL A 188 -14.86 -24.73 -0.01
CA VAL A 188 -14.32 -25.97 0.56
C VAL A 188 -15.02 -27.12 -0.15
#